data_AF-A0A059LS15-F1
#
_entry.id   AF-A0A059LS15-F1
#
_cell.length_a   1.000
_cell.length_b   1.000
_cell.length_c   1.000
_cell.angle_alpha   90.00
_cell.angle_beta   90.00
_cell.angle_gamma   90.00
#
_symmetry.space_group_name_H-M   'P 1'
#
loop_
_entity.id
_entity.type
_entity.pdbx_description
1 polymer ?
#
loop_
_entity_poly.entity_id
_entity_poly.type
_entity_poly.pdbx_seq_one_letter_code
_entity_poly.pdbx_strand_id
1 'polypeptide(L)'
;MVSTASPPPKRLRGDAASSRSTRDAGLGSLSPLPDEAIVLVLGFLSPQELGALSCTSRALYCFASWNELWKGVVLEGELGQEVAEDGPSSSSAPESPSWVYRTSWKATWLSAQGPRGAAEAQPSLAEQRRLGERWKFYSELLYRAWLCAHLDPDPAWLEEETVERRSGLSPEEFSREYERQNRPVILTDAVDRWPALQAWSRDRLDELFQAEAVCVNDAPWTWEGYRAYAEEQEDELPLYLFDPHILRRRPGLARDAPAPAHFARQDLFRVLGDRRPDWRWLILGPSRSGSTFHVDPNATCAWNAVVWGAKRWVLYPPHCTPPGVRASADGGHVACPPSPMDWYLGFYSERAAGGVVPLQCTLRAGEVLFVPREWWHMALNLKETLAVTQNYVCAANLGRVLDVLATENVDLISGLADLDERRTLHRRFLAALQEQAPEALREARECEDERMERIKEKNALASLFKSPAEAVEASNQVPFTFNFAPEQG
;
A
#
# COMPACT_ATOMS: atom_id res chain seq x y z
N MET A 1 22.40 4.62 26.77
CA MET A 1 21.39 5.08 27.75
C MET A 1 20.04 4.65 27.22
N VAL A 2 19.40 3.71 27.90
CA VAL A 2 18.13 3.11 27.49
C VAL A 2 17.07 4.19 27.52
N SER A 3 16.58 4.63 26.35
CA SER A 3 15.41 5.48 26.26
C SER A 3 14.21 4.61 26.59
N THR A 4 13.80 4.63 27.86
CA THR A 4 12.56 4.01 28.29
C THR A 4 11.43 4.79 27.65
N ALA A 5 10.80 4.22 26.62
CA ALA A 5 9.48 4.63 26.22
C ALA A 5 8.61 4.67 27.48
N SER A 6 8.10 5.84 27.82
CA SER A 6 7.14 5.98 28.91
C SER A 6 6.01 4.99 28.66
N PRO A 7 5.56 4.22 29.66
CA PRO A 7 4.43 3.33 29.49
C PRO A 7 3.25 4.17 28.97
N PRO A 8 2.34 3.59 28.14
CA PRO A 8 1.12 4.29 27.77
C PRO A 8 0.48 4.82 29.06
N PRO A 9 -0.11 6.03 29.05
CA PRO A 9 -0.82 6.53 30.22
C PRO A 9 -1.75 5.41 30.66
N LYS A 10 -1.55 4.92 31.89
CA LYS A 10 -2.41 3.88 32.48
C LYS A 10 -3.83 4.27 32.12
N ARG A 11 -4.62 3.36 31.53
CA ARG A 11 -6.08 3.52 31.50
C ARG A 11 -6.41 4.11 32.86
N LEU A 12 -6.97 5.31 32.88
CA LEU A 12 -7.56 5.88 34.09
C LEU A 12 -8.69 4.93 34.45
N ARG A 13 -8.34 3.80 35.08
CA ARG A 13 -9.27 2.96 35.82
C ARG A 13 -9.79 3.92 36.85
N GLY A 14 -11.02 4.35 36.63
CA GLY A 14 -11.64 5.45 37.34
C GLY A 14 -11.46 5.24 38.83
N ASP A 15 -10.65 6.11 39.44
CA ASP A 15 -10.87 6.43 40.83
C ASP A 15 -12.28 7.02 40.90
N ALA A 16 -13.14 6.28 41.59
CA ALA A 16 -14.54 6.60 41.80
C ALA A 16 -14.66 7.84 42.70
N ALA A 17 -14.42 9.02 42.13
CA ALA A 17 -14.94 10.31 42.59
C ALA A 17 -14.62 11.43 41.58
N SER A 18 -15.66 11.93 40.89
CA SER A 18 -15.83 13.37 40.63
C SER A 18 -14.84 14.09 39.68
N SER A 19 -14.64 13.60 38.45
CA SER A 19 -14.49 14.53 37.31
C SER A 19 -14.97 13.86 36.03
N ARG A 20 -16.06 14.37 35.42
CA ARG A 20 -16.47 13.93 34.08
C ARG A 20 -15.30 14.15 33.12
N SER A 21 -14.97 13.14 32.31
CA SER A 21 -13.98 13.28 31.24
C SER A 21 -14.31 14.51 30.39
N THR A 22 -13.31 15.28 29.98
CA THR A 22 -13.54 16.45 29.13
C THR A 22 -14.10 16.07 27.77
N ARG A 23 -13.85 14.82 27.33
CA ARG A 23 -14.54 14.22 26.19
C ARG A 23 -16.05 14.20 26.43
N ASP A 24 -16.51 13.48 27.46
CA ASP A 24 -17.94 13.26 27.69
C ASP A 24 -18.67 14.55 28.06
N ALA A 25 -18.05 15.40 28.88
CA ALA A 25 -18.61 16.70 29.22
C ALA A 25 -18.71 17.63 27.99
N GLY A 26 -17.72 17.58 27.09
CA GLY A 26 -17.71 18.39 25.87
C GLY A 26 -18.62 17.86 24.76
N LEU A 27 -18.87 16.55 24.69
CA LEU A 27 -19.79 15.94 23.73
C LEU A 27 -21.26 16.01 24.17
N GLY A 28 -21.53 16.14 25.48
CA GLY A 28 -22.89 16.20 26.01
C GLY A 28 -23.69 14.96 25.61
N SER A 29 -24.81 15.15 24.91
CA SER A 29 -25.67 14.05 24.45
C SER A 29 -25.00 13.12 23.43
N LEU A 30 -23.91 13.54 22.78
CA LEU A 30 -23.13 12.69 21.86
C LEU A 30 -22.11 11.81 22.58
N SER A 31 -21.91 11.98 23.89
CA SER A 31 -20.93 11.21 24.67
C SER A 31 -21.07 9.67 24.59
N PRO A 32 -22.28 9.09 24.40
CA PRO A 32 -22.41 7.63 24.24
C PRO A 32 -21.86 7.08 22.92
N LEU A 33 -21.65 7.94 21.90
CA LEU A 33 -21.13 7.50 20.61
C LEU A 33 -19.63 7.16 20.72
N PRO A 34 -19.13 6.12 20.03
CA PRO A 34 -17.71 5.88 19.91
C PRO A 34 -17.03 6.98 19.07
N ASP A 35 -15.72 7.15 19.26
CA ASP A 35 -14.95 8.23 18.61
C ASP A 35 -14.98 8.10 17.08
N GLU A 36 -14.95 6.88 16.57
CA GLU A 36 -15.04 6.55 15.15
C GLU A 36 -16.37 7.01 14.56
N ALA A 37 -17.49 6.82 15.27
CA ALA A 37 -18.80 7.28 14.81
C ALA A 37 -18.89 8.81 14.83
N ILE A 38 -18.26 9.46 15.82
CA ILE A 38 -18.19 10.93 15.88
C ILE A 38 -17.44 11.44 14.65
N VAL A 39 -16.22 10.96 14.42
CA VAL A 39 -15.38 11.37 13.28
C VAL A 39 -16.05 11.06 11.94
N LEU A 40 -16.70 9.91 11.80
CA LEU A 40 -17.48 9.57 10.61
C LEU A 40 -18.58 10.60 10.34
N VAL A 41 -19.34 11.01 11.37
CA VAL A 41 -20.36 12.05 11.23
C VAL A 41 -19.73 13.40 10.87
N LEU A 42 -18.59 13.75 11.46
CA LEU A 42 -17.86 14.97 11.13
C LEU A 42 -17.39 14.98 9.66
N GLY A 43 -17.07 13.82 9.09
CA GLY A 43 -16.70 13.67 7.67
C GLY A 43 -17.78 14.12 6.69
N PHE A 44 -19.05 14.20 7.12
CA PHE A 44 -20.15 14.70 6.28
C PHE A 44 -20.38 16.21 6.40
N LEU A 45 -19.65 16.92 7.27
CA LEU A 45 -19.83 18.35 7.48
C LEU A 45 -18.94 19.16 6.52
N SER A 46 -19.46 20.30 6.08
CA SER A 46 -18.66 21.29 5.35
C SER A 46 -17.54 21.86 6.23
N PRO A 47 -16.47 22.40 5.62
CA PRO A 47 -15.38 23.05 6.37
C PRO A 47 -15.86 24.18 7.31
N GLN A 48 -16.88 24.92 6.90
CA GLN A 48 -17.47 26.01 7.69
C GLN A 48 -18.25 25.45 8.90
N GLU A 49 -18.99 24.35 8.71
CA GLU A 49 -19.67 23.64 9.80
C GLU A 49 -18.68 23.02 10.79
N LEU A 50 -17.59 22.42 10.30
CA LEU A 50 -16.48 21.93 11.14
C LEU A 50 -15.88 23.06 11.98
N GLY A 51 -15.62 24.21 11.35
CA GLY A 51 -15.15 25.41 12.04
C GLY A 51 -16.11 25.90 13.13
N ALA A 52 -17.40 26.01 12.81
CA ALA A 52 -18.42 26.41 13.78
C ALA A 52 -18.53 25.41 14.94
N LEU A 53 -18.52 24.11 14.64
CA LEU A 53 -18.61 23.04 15.63
C LEU A 53 -17.41 23.02 16.55
N SER A 54 -16.20 23.27 16.03
CA SER A 54 -14.96 23.34 16.81
C SER A 54 -15.02 24.40 17.93
N CYS A 55 -15.86 25.43 17.79
CA CYS A 55 -16.03 26.50 18.78
C CYS A 55 -16.99 26.14 19.93
N THR A 56 -17.69 25.01 19.86
CA THR A 56 -18.79 24.69 20.80
C THR A 56 -18.32 24.00 22.08
N SER A 57 -17.24 23.23 22.03
CA SER A 57 -16.64 22.58 23.19
C SER A 57 -15.20 22.18 22.92
N ARG A 58 -14.42 21.92 23.99
CA ARG A 58 -13.05 21.41 23.85
C ARG A 58 -12.99 20.04 23.17
N ALA A 59 -13.97 19.17 23.43
CA ALA A 59 -14.01 17.86 22.81
C ALA A 59 -14.25 17.96 21.30
N LEU A 60 -15.21 18.79 20.90
CA LEU A 60 -15.53 19.02 19.49
C LEU A 60 -14.42 19.80 18.78
N TYR A 61 -13.70 20.69 19.48
CA TYR A 61 -12.47 21.28 18.96
C TYR A 61 -11.43 20.20 18.60
N CYS A 62 -11.17 19.25 19.50
CA CYS A 62 -10.21 18.17 19.26
C CYS A 62 -10.60 17.30 18.05
N PHE A 63 -11.86 16.83 17.98
CA PHE A 63 -12.32 16.00 16.87
C PHE A 63 -12.39 16.76 15.55
N ALA A 64 -12.96 17.98 15.54
CA ALA A 64 -13.10 18.79 14.33
C ALA A 64 -11.76 19.40 13.86
N SER A 65 -10.69 19.30 14.65
CA SER A 65 -9.33 19.72 14.25
C SER A 65 -8.41 18.54 13.94
N TRP A 66 -8.93 17.31 13.90
CA TRP A 66 -8.13 16.13 13.59
C TRP A 66 -7.56 16.19 12.17
N ASN A 67 -6.26 15.99 12.02
CA ASN A 67 -5.54 16.24 10.76
C ASN A 67 -6.06 15.38 9.59
N GLU A 68 -6.34 14.09 9.81
CA GLU A 68 -6.83 13.19 8.76
C GLU A 68 -8.24 13.56 8.27
N LEU A 69 -9.09 14.14 9.12
CA LEU A 69 -10.38 14.69 8.68
C LEU A 69 -10.18 15.80 7.65
N TRP A 70 -9.26 16.73 7.94
CA TRP A 70 -8.96 17.83 7.03
C TRP A 70 -8.21 17.39 5.78
N LYS A 71 -7.46 16.28 5.84
CA LYS A 71 -6.84 15.65 4.67
C LYS A 71 -7.90 15.26 3.65
N GLY A 72 -8.94 14.56 4.08
CA GLY A 72 -10.09 14.24 3.23
C GLY A 72 -10.76 15.51 2.68
N VAL A 73 -10.99 16.52 3.52
CA VAL A 73 -11.57 17.81 3.08
C VAL A 73 -10.75 18.48 1.97
N VAL A 74 -9.42 18.44 2.03
CA VAL A 74 -8.56 19.08 1.03
C VAL A 74 -8.43 18.23 -0.23
N LEU A 75 -8.28 16.91 -0.09
CA LEU A 75 -8.02 16.02 -1.21
C LEU A 75 -9.28 15.59 -1.96
N GLU A 76 -10.40 15.44 -1.26
CA GLU A 76 -11.67 14.94 -1.81
C GLU A 76 -12.77 16.03 -1.89
N GLY A 77 -12.57 17.17 -1.23
CA GLY A 77 -13.54 18.27 -1.20
C GLY A 77 -13.39 19.26 -2.38
N GLU A 78 -13.86 20.50 -2.19
CA GLU A 78 -13.83 21.56 -3.22
C GLU A 78 -12.43 21.97 -3.67
N LEU A 79 -11.40 21.68 -2.87
CA LEU A 79 -9.98 21.89 -3.22
C LEU A 79 -9.34 20.63 -3.81
N GLY A 80 -10.05 19.50 -3.75
CA GLY A 80 -9.66 18.25 -4.35
C GLY A 80 -9.62 18.40 -5.87
N GLN A 81 -8.83 17.56 -6.51
CA GLN A 81 -8.79 17.53 -7.96
C GLN A 81 -9.78 16.49 -8.45
N GLU A 82 -10.57 16.82 -9.47
CA GLU A 82 -11.25 15.78 -10.23
C GLU A 82 -10.17 14.90 -10.85
N VAL A 83 -10.03 13.68 -10.32
CA VAL A 83 -9.32 12.63 -11.02
C VAL A 83 -10.20 12.32 -12.22
N ALA A 84 -9.78 12.74 -13.42
CA ALA A 84 -10.50 12.40 -14.64
C ALA A 84 -10.73 10.88 -14.66
N GLU A 85 -11.97 10.44 -14.89
CA GLU A 85 -12.29 9.00 -14.99
C GLU A 85 -11.43 8.29 -16.07
N ASP A 86 -10.89 9.06 -17.02
CA ASP A 86 -10.01 8.64 -18.11
C ASP A 86 -8.50 8.62 -17.76
N GLY A 87 -8.12 8.94 -16.52
CA GLY A 87 -6.73 9.24 -16.16
C GLY A 87 -6.20 10.47 -16.90
N PRO A 88 -4.90 10.80 -16.75
CA PRO A 88 -4.29 11.80 -17.62
C PRO A 88 -4.34 11.29 -19.06
N SER A 89 -5.27 11.84 -19.86
CA SER A 89 -5.19 11.68 -21.31
C SER A 89 -3.80 12.12 -21.77
N SER A 90 -3.21 11.38 -22.71
CA SER A 90 -1.83 11.57 -23.17
C SER A 90 -1.53 12.96 -23.79
N SER A 91 -2.51 13.86 -23.84
CA SER A 91 -2.44 15.18 -24.45
C SER A 91 -2.62 16.37 -23.49
N SER A 92 -3.04 16.18 -22.24
CA SER A 92 -3.13 17.27 -21.26
C SER A 92 -2.62 16.81 -19.90
N ALA A 93 -1.51 17.42 -19.44
CA ALA A 93 -1.08 17.26 -18.05
C ALA A 93 -2.25 17.65 -17.14
N PRO A 94 -2.61 16.82 -16.15
CA PRO A 94 -3.62 17.23 -15.20
C PRO A 94 -3.17 18.54 -14.55
N GLU A 95 -4.09 19.48 -14.39
CA GLU A 95 -3.80 20.71 -13.69
C GLU A 95 -3.37 20.34 -12.27
N SER A 96 -2.23 20.84 -11.81
CA SER A 96 -1.77 20.58 -10.44
C SER A 96 -2.63 21.32 -9.42
N PRO A 97 -2.59 20.94 -8.13
CA PRO A 97 -3.42 21.58 -7.11
C PRO A 97 -3.16 23.09 -7.07
N SER A 98 -4.23 23.87 -6.92
CA SER A 98 -4.15 25.33 -6.78
C SER A 98 -3.65 25.77 -5.40
N TRP A 99 -3.45 24.83 -4.49
CA TRP A 99 -3.01 25.02 -3.12
C TRP A 99 -1.62 24.42 -2.88
N VAL A 100 -0.98 24.87 -1.80
CA VAL A 100 0.31 24.36 -1.33
C VAL A 100 0.12 23.91 0.11
N TYR A 101 0.64 22.74 0.47
CA TYR A 101 0.58 22.24 1.84
C TYR A 101 1.21 23.24 2.82
N ARG A 102 0.61 23.39 4.00
CA ARG A 102 1.03 24.34 5.05
C ARG A 102 0.98 23.73 6.44
N THR A 103 2.02 23.08 6.95
CA THR A 103 2.08 22.47 8.30
C THR A 103 0.98 21.45 8.69
N SER A 104 -0.24 21.54 8.15
CA SER A 104 -1.40 20.70 8.39
C SER A 104 -2.42 20.87 7.27
N TRP A 105 -3.34 19.91 7.14
CA TRP A 105 -4.39 19.99 6.13
C TRP A 105 -5.41 21.10 6.40
N LYS A 106 -5.72 21.39 7.67
CA LYS A 106 -6.60 22.50 8.05
C LYS A 106 -6.00 23.86 7.66
N ALA A 107 -4.73 24.08 7.96
CA ALA A 107 -4.04 25.32 7.59
C ALA A 107 -3.86 25.44 6.07
N THR A 108 -3.65 24.32 5.38
CA THR A 108 -3.66 24.25 3.91
C THR A 108 -5.00 24.73 3.35
N TRP A 109 -6.12 24.19 3.84
CA TRP A 109 -7.46 24.61 3.43
C TRP A 109 -7.70 26.10 3.69
N LEU A 110 -7.40 26.59 4.90
CA LEU A 110 -7.58 28.00 5.27
C LEU A 110 -6.76 28.94 4.38
N SER A 111 -5.51 28.57 4.05
CA SER A 111 -4.64 29.35 3.18
C SER A 111 -5.17 29.43 1.75
N ALA A 112 -5.85 28.38 1.27
CA ALA A 112 -6.44 28.35 -0.07
C ALA A 112 -7.65 29.30 -0.21
N GLN A 113 -8.34 29.63 0.89
CA GLN A 113 -9.51 30.52 0.89
C GLN A 113 -9.16 32.02 0.76
N GLY A 114 -7.88 32.40 0.77
CA GLY A 114 -7.41 33.76 0.49
C GLY A 114 -6.51 34.38 1.57
N PRO A 115 -5.99 35.60 1.37
CA PRO A 115 -4.90 36.21 2.16
C PRO A 115 -5.25 36.55 3.62
N ARG A 116 -6.52 36.43 4.02
CA ARG A 116 -6.97 36.55 5.41
C ARG A 116 -7.08 35.22 6.15
N GLY A 117 -6.82 34.09 5.47
CA GLY A 117 -6.57 32.81 6.11
C GLY A 117 -5.30 32.93 6.92
N ALA A 118 -5.43 33.38 8.17
CA ALA A 118 -4.31 33.49 9.07
C ALA A 118 -3.61 32.13 9.13
N ALA A 119 -2.29 32.13 9.01
CA ALA A 119 -1.48 30.95 9.28
C ALA A 119 -1.73 30.54 10.74
N GLU A 120 -2.69 29.65 10.96
CA GLU A 120 -2.86 28.97 12.24
C GLU A 120 -1.65 28.03 12.32
N ALA A 121 -0.59 28.50 12.97
CA ALA A 121 0.56 27.66 13.25
C ALA A 121 0.05 26.47 14.07
N GLN A 122 0.32 25.25 13.59
CA GLN A 122 0.06 24.08 14.41
C GLN A 122 0.78 24.25 15.76
N PRO A 123 0.10 23.95 16.89
CA PRO A 123 0.77 23.96 18.17
C PRO A 123 1.92 22.96 18.11
N SER A 124 3.07 23.34 18.66
CA SER A 124 4.21 22.42 18.80
C SER A 124 3.79 21.16 19.57
N LEU A 125 4.51 20.04 19.39
CA LEU A 125 4.24 18.80 20.14
C LEU A 125 4.19 19.01 21.66
N ALA A 126 5.02 19.91 22.19
CA ALA A 126 5.00 20.28 23.60
C ALA A 126 3.69 20.98 24.00
N GLU A 127 3.17 21.85 23.14
CA GLU A 127 1.90 22.55 23.35
C GLU A 127 0.70 21.59 23.21
N GLN A 128 0.70 20.72 22.20
CA GLN A 128 -0.34 19.69 22.03
C GLN A 128 -0.43 18.80 23.29
N ARG A 129 0.71 18.30 23.80
CA ARG A 129 0.76 17.50 25.04
C ARG A 129 0.26 18.30 26.25
N ARG A 130 0.73 19.54 26.41
CA ARG A 130 0.31 20.43 27.51
C ARG A 130 -1.19 20.71 27.47
N LEU A 131 -1.75 20.92 26.27
CA LEU A 131 -3.19 21.12 26.09
C LEU A 131 -3.97 19.86 26.44
N GLY A 132 -3.53 18.68 26.00
CA GLY A 132 -4.13 17.39 26.34
C GLY A 132 -4.18 17.16 27.86
N GLU A 133 -3.06 17.36 28.56
CA GLU A 133 -2.97 17.24 30.03
C GLU A 133 -3.85 18.27 30.74
N ARG A 134 -3.77 19.54 30.32
CA ARG A 134 -4.57 20.63 30.90
C ARG A 134 -6.06 20.40 30.71
N TRP A 135 -6.45 19.87 29.55
CA TRP A 135 -7.84 19.62 29.22
C TRP A 135 -8.32 18.29 29.77
N LYS A 136 -7.47 17.36 30.22
CA LYS A 136 -7.88 16.01 30.62
C LYS A 136 -8.75 15.35 29.54
N PHE A 137 -8.38 15.55 28.28
CA PHE A 137 -9.05 14.97 27.12
C PHE A 137 -8.29 13.72 26.69
N TYR A 138 -9.03 12.64 26.41
CA TYR A 138 -8.47 11.41 25.87
C TYR A 138 -9.44 10.82 24.84
N SER A 139 -8.88 10.45 23.69
CA SER A 139 -9.52 9.71 22.62
C SER A 139 -8.50 8.71 22.13
N GLU A 140 -8.85 7.41 22.12
CA GLU A 140 -7.93 6.37 21.66
C GLU A 140 -7.66 6.52 20.16
N LEU A 141 -8.70 6.81 19.37
CA LEU A 141 -8.61 7.08 17.93
C LEU A 141 -7.61 8.21 17.62
N LEU A 142 -7.83 9.40 18.20
CA LEU A 142 -6.98 10.56 17.92
C LEU A 142 -5.54 10.35 18.43
N TYR A 143 -5.39 9.71 19.60
CA TYR A 143 -4.08 9.41 20.15
C TYR A 143 -3.31 8.39 19.31
N ARG A 144 -3.99 7.38 18.77
CA ARG A 144 -3.40 6.33 17.93
C ARG A 144 -2.89 6.90 16.60
N ALA A 145 -3.71 7.69 15.91
CA ALA A 145 -3.27 8.40 14.69
C ALA A 145 -2.08 9.33 14.97
N TRP A 146 -2.12 10.09 16.07
CA TRP A 146 -1.00 10.93 16.49
C TRP A 146 0.25 10.10 16.79
N LEU A 147 0.12 8.94 17.45
CA LEU A 147 1.25 8.06 17.74
C LEU A 147 1.89 7.53 16.45
N CYS A 148 1.09 7.09 15.48
CA CYS A 148 1.56 6.64 14.16
C CYS A 148 2.32 7.75 13.41
N ALA A 149 1.86 9.00 13.51
CA ALA A 149 2.49 10.14 12.85
C ALA A 149 3.83 10.58 13.48
N HIS A 150 4.08 10.27 14.76
CA HIS A 150 5.20 10.83 15.53
C HIS A 150 6.17 9.81 16.12
N LEU A 151 5.85 8.52 16.05
CA LEU A 151 6.71 7.46 16.58
C LEU A 151 7.68 6.99 15.51
N ASP A 152 8.96 6.84 15.90
CA ASP A 152 9.91 6.09 15.10
C ASP A 152 9.66 4.58 15.23
N PRO A 153 9.86 3.77 14.18
CA PRO A 153 9.71 2.33 14.28
C PRO A 153 10.55 1.75 15.43
N ASP A 154 9.94 0.87 16.25
CA ASP A 154 10.68 0.18 17.32
C ASP A 154 11.81 -0.65 16.68
N PRO A 155 13.07 -0.52 17.15
CA PRO A 155 14.18 -1.32 16.64
C PRO A 155 13.90 -2.82 16.60
N ALA A 156 13.13 -3.35 17.57
CA ALA A 156 12.75 -4.76 17.62
C ALA A 156 11.92 -5.21 16.40
N TRP A 157 11.16 -4.30 15.77
CA TRP A 157 10.40 -4.59 14.55
C TRP A 157 11.31 -4.81 13.32
N LEU A 158 12.57 -4.37 13.41
CA LEU A 158 13.53 -4.34 12.30
C LEU A 158 14.58 -5.46 12.40
N GLU A 159 14.64 -6.20 13.50
CA GLU A 159 15.67 -7.23 13.75
C GLU A 159 15.48 -8.48 12.89
N GLU A 160 14.24 -8.90 12.67
CA GLU A 160 13.93 -10.15 11.95
C GLU A 160 14.09 -9.97 10.42
N GLU A 161 15.02 -10.72 9.83
CA GLU A 161 15.31 -10.77 8.39
C GLU A 161 15.21 -12.23 7.92
N THR A 162 14.04 -12.63 7.41
CA THR A 162 13.71 -14.03 7.08
C THR A 162 13.55 -14.29 5.58
N VAL A 163 13.47 -13.25 4.75
CA VAL A 163 13.49 -13.42 3.28
C VAL A 163 14.90 -13.78 2.83
N GLU A 164 15.02 -14.84 2.04
CA GLU A 164 16.28 -15.31 1.48
C GLU A 164 16.91 -14.25 0.56
N ARG A 165 18.23 -14.04 0.70
CA ARG A 165 19.03 -13.16 -0.17
C ARG A 165 19.91 -14.01 -1.07
N ARG A 166 19.87 -13.74 -2.38
CA ARG A 166 20.68 -14.40 -3.40
C ARG A 166 21.46 -13.39 -4.23
N SER A 167 22.64 -13.81 -4.68
CA SER A 167 23.49 -13.11 -5.64
C SER A 167 23.89 -14.08 -6.74
N GLY A 168 24.19 -13.59 -7.94
CA GLY A 168 24.67 -14.39 -9.06
C GLY A 168 23.63 -15.37 -9.62
N LEU A 169 22.35 -15.16 -9.31
CA LEU A 169 21.26 -16.03 -9.74
C LEU A 169 20.95 -15.77 -11.21
N SER A 170 21.02 -16.78 -12.06
CA SER A 170 20.58 -16.64 -13.45
C SER A 170 19.05 -16.49 -13.56
N PRO A 171 18.52 -15.88 -14.63
CA PRO A 171 17.08 -15.83 -14.87
C PRO A 171 16.41 -17.22 -14.85
N GLU A 172 17.08 -18.24 -15.36
CA GLU A 172 16.57 -19.61 -15.43
C GLU A 172 16.54 -20.28 -14.05
N GLU A 173 17.58 -20.08 -13.22
CA GLU A 173 17.57 -20.54 -11.82
C GLU A 173 16.52 -19.80 -11.00
N PHE A 174 16.38 -18.48 -11.19
CA PHE A 174 15.35 -17.67 -10.55
C PHE A 174 13.95 -18.21 -10.85
N SER A 175 13.65 -18.46 -12.13
CA SER A 175 12.33 -18.96 -12.52
C SER A 175 12.04 -20.31 -11.87
N ARG A 176 12.99 -21.25 -11.91
CA ARG A 176 12.84 -22.60 -11.36
C ARG A 176 12.70 -22.64 -9.84
N GLU A 177 13.51 -21.85 -9.12
CA GLU A 177 13.64 -21.93 -7.66
C GLU A 177 12.69 -20.99 -6.90
N TYR A 178 12.20 -19.93 -7.54
CA TYR A 178 11.43 -18.89 -6.87
C TYR A 178 10.11 -18.59 -7.57
N GLU A 179 10.14 -18.23 -8.85
CA GLU A 179 8.94 -17.82 -9.59
C GLU A 179 7.92 -18.96 -9.71
N ARG A 180 8.35 -20.13 -10.23
CA ARG A 180 7.52 -21.33 -10.34
C ARG A 180 7.13 -21.92 -8.98
N GLN A 181 7.93 -21.67 -7.94
CA GLN A 181 7.65 -22.09 -6.57
C GLN A 181 6.76 -21.09 -5.81
N ASN A 182 6.41 -19.96 -6.43
CA ASN A 182 5.68 -18.85 -5.83
C ASN A 182 6.30 -18.38 -4.49
N ARG A 183 7.63 -18.23 -4.45
CA ARG A 183 8.39 -17.95 -3.24
C ARG A 183 9.15 -16.61 -3.33
N PRO A 184 8.98 -15.70 -2.34
CA PRO A 184 9.71 -14.43 -2.33
C PRO A 184 11.22 -14.63 -2.21
N VAL A 185 11.99 -13.71 -2.80
CA VAL A 185 13.45 -13.68 -2.70
C VAL A 185 13.95 -12.25 -2.89
N ILE A 186 15.08 -11.94 -2.26
CA ILE A 186 15.83 -10.72 -2.52
C ILE A 186 17.00 -11.04 -3.43
N LEU A 187 17.08 -10.34 -4.56
CA LEU A 187 18.24 -10.34 -5.44
C LEU A 187 19.13 -9.15 -5.06
N THR A 188 20.38 -9.43 -4.71
CA THR A 188 21.31 -8.44 -4.13
C THR A 188 22.20 -7.75 -5.16
N ASP A 189 22.26 -8.28 -6.38
CA ASP A 189 23.14 -7.80 -7.47
C ASP A 189 22.40 -7.58 -8.81
N ALA A 190 21.07 -7.71 -8.81
CA ALA A 190 20.25 -7.66 -10.03
C ALA A 190 20.22 -6.27 -10.69
N VAL A 191 20.52 -5.21 -9.94
CA VAL A 191 20.47 -3.81 -10.40
C VAL A 191 21.80 -3.06 -10.26
N ASP A 192 22.90 -3.74 -9.94
CA ASP A 192 24.23 -3.12 -9.72
C ASP A 192 24.72 -2.25 -10.89
N ARG A 193 24.21 -2.53 -12.09
CA ARG A 193 24.57 -1.81 -13.33
C ARG A 193 23.60 -0.71 -13.71
N TRP A 194 22.57 -0.41 -12.90
CA TRP A 194 21.63 0.68 -13.17
C TRP A 194 22.33 2.03 -13.06
N PRO A 195 22.31 2.87 -14.12
CA PRO A 195 22.71 4.28 -13.99
C PRO A 195 21.95 5.02 -12.89
N ALA A 196 20.69 4.64 -12.63
CA ALA A 196 19.85 5.25 -11.60
C ALA A 196 20.49 5.23 -10.20
N LEU A 197 21.24 4.19 -9.84
CA LEU A 197 21.89 4.08 -8.52
C LEU A 197 22.94 5.17 -8.27
N GLN A 198 23.47 5.76 -9.34
CA GLN A 198 24.45 6.85 -9.26
C GLN A 198 23.84 8.21 -9.62
N ALA A 199 22.92 8.24 -10.57
CA ALA A 199 22.43 9.48 -11.16
C ALA A 199 21.21 10.08 -10.44
N TRP A 200 20.35 9.27 -9.81
CA TRP A 200 19.07 9.74 -9.27
C TRP A 200 19.23 10.27 -7.83
N SER A 201 19.99 11.35 -7.66
CA SER A 201 20.04 12.09 -6.40
C SER A 201 18.79 12.97 -6.21
N ARG A 202 18.57 13.45 -4.97
CA ARG A 202 17.51 14.43 -4.67
C ARG A 202 17.60 15.66 -5.58
N ASP A 203 18.78 16.28 -5.62
CA ASP A 203 19.04 17.45 -6.47
C ASP A 203 18.77 17.17 -7.94
N ARG A 204 19.11 15.98 -8.42
CA ARG A 204 18.85 15.60 -9.81
C ARG A 204 17.35 15.45 -10.09
N LEU A 205 16.60 14.85 -9.17
CA LEU A 205 15.15 14.76 -9.31
C LEU A 205 14.50 16.15 -9.24
N ASP A 206 15.02 17.06 -8.41
CA ASP A 206 14.56 18.45 -8.35
C ASP A 206 14.72 19.15 -9.69
N GLU A 207 15.90 19.05 -10.32
CA GLU A 207 16.13 19.57 -11.67
C GLU A 207 15.24 18.92 -12.72
N LEU A 208 15.04 17.60 -12.63
CA LEU A 208 14.27 16.87 -13.62
C LEU A 208 12.79 17.22 -13.54
N PHE A 209 12.21 17.29 -12.35
CA PHE A 209 10.76 17.37 -12.15
C PHE A 209 10.24 18.78 -11.86
N GLN A 210 11.10 19.81 -11.80
CA GLN A 210 10.74 21.18 -11.41
C GLN A 210 9.44 21.74 -12.03
N ALA A 211 9.16 21.44 -13.31
CA ALA A 211 7.98 21.91 -14.03
C ALA A 211 7.03 20.78 -14.46
N GLU A 212 7.24 19.57 -13.95
CA GLU A 212 6.47 18.39 -14.33
C GLU A 212 5.46 18.01 -13.25
N ALA A 213 4.24 17.69 -13.67
CA ALA A 213 3.25 17.08 -12.79
C ALA A 213 3.67 15.63 -12.47
N VAL A 214 3.59 15.28 -11.20
CA VAL A 214 3.83 13.94 -10.67
C VAL A 214 2.54 13.37 -10.10
N CYS A 215 2.39 12.06 -10.10
CA CYS A 215 1.25 11.39 -9.47
C CYS A 215 1.57 11.00 -8.01
N VAL A 216 0.75 11.45 -7.07
CA VAL A 216 0.83 11.16 -5.63
C VAL A 216 -0.53 10.65 -5.19
N ASN A 217 -0.61 9.39 -4.76
CA ASN A 217 -1.88 8.69 -4.46
C ASN A 217 -2.97 8.91 -5.52
N ASP A 218 -2.66 8.58 -6.79
CA ASP A 218 -3.57 8.69 -7.95
C ASP A 218 -4.05 10.11 -8.29
N ALA A 219 -3.55 11.12 -7.59
CA ALA A 219 -3.81 12.53 -7.86
C ALA A 219 -2.58 13.22 -8.47
N PRO A 220 -2.79 14.23 -9.34
CA PRO A 220 -1.70 15.03 -9.87
C PRO A 220 -1.19 16.04 -8.82
N TRP A 221 0.11 16.27 -8.82
CA TRP A 221 0.78 17.23 -7.94
C TRP A 221 1.86 17.97 -8.72
N THR A 222 2.14 19.23 -8.35
CA THR A 222 3.42 19.83 -8.71
C THR A 222 4.52 19.12 -7.93
N TRP A 223 5.69 18.95 -8.55
CA TRP A 223 6.85 18.43 -7.84
C TRP A 223 7.19 19.26 -6.59
N GLU A 224 7.18 20.59 -6.71
CA GLU A 224 7.43 21.51 -5.59
C GLU A 224 6.41 21.35 -4.45
N GLY A 225 5.12 21.24 -4.79
CA GLY A 225 4.05 21.02 -3.81
C GLY A 225 4.21 19.69 -3.06
N TYR A 226 4.57 18.61 -3.78
CA TYR A 226 4.82 17.32 -3.16
C TYR A 226 6.08 17.34 -2.26
N ARG A 227 7.16 18.01 -2.69
CA ARG A 227 8.38 18.17 -1.88
C ARG A 227 8.11 18.92 -0.59
N ALA A 228 7.40 20.05 -0.66
CA ALA A 228 7.00 20.82 0.52
C ALA A 228 6.13 19.98 1.47
N TYR A 229 5.17 19.21 0.93
CA TYR A 229 4.37 18.29 1.72
C TYR A 229 5.23 17.21 2.42
N ALA A 230 6.10 16.52 1.67
CA ALA A 230 6.88 15.40 2.18
C ALA A 230 7.86 15.81 3.30
N GLU A 231 8.31 17.08 3.30
CA GLU A 231 9.22 17.64 4.29
C GLU A 231 8.51 18.07 5.60
N GLU A 232 7.27 18.53 5.53
CA GLU A 232 6.56 19.12 6.67
C GLU A 232 5.48 18.24 7.30
N GLN A 233 4.99 17.21 6.61
CA GLN A 233 3.80 16.47 7.03
C GLN A 233 3.92 15.76 8.40
N GLU A 234 2.79 15.67 9.10
CA GLU A 234 2.57 14.89 10.33
C GLU A 234 1.35 13.95 10.17
N ASP A 235 1.27 13.25 9.04
CA ASP A 235 0.16 12.35 8.72
C ASP A 235 0.34 10.95 9.34
N GLU A 236 -0.76 10.28 9.68
CA GLU A 236 -0.75 8.88 10.14
C GLU A 236 -0.23 7.94 9.04
N LEU A 237 -0.67 8.16 7.81
CA LEU A 237 -0.14 7.55 6.61
C LEU A 237 0.27 8.68 5.64
N PRO A 238 1.55 9.06 5.62
CA PRO A 238 2.01 10.09 4.69
C PRO A 238 1.76 9.66 3.24
N LEU A 239 1.29 10.60 2.43
CA LEU A 239 1.17 10.43 0.99
C LEU A 239 2.56 10.20 0.38
N TYR A 240 2.59 9.50 -0.74
CA TYR A 240 3.83 9.28 -1.48
C TYR A 240 3.60 9.32 -2.99
N LEU A 241 4.64 9.76 -3.71
CA LEU A 241 4.65 9.71 -5.16
C LEU A 241 4.61 8.24 -5.58
N PHE A 242 3.63 7.90 -6.40
CA PHE A 242 3.40 6.57 -6.94
C PHE A 242 2.97 6.73 -8.41
N ASP A 243 3.94 7.02 -9.29
CA ASP A 243 3.66 7.54 -10.63
C ASP A 243 3.85 6.45 -11.71
N PRO A 244 2.77 5.98 -12.37
CA PRO A 244 2.84 4.98 -13.44
C PRO A 244 3.33 5.53 -14.79
N HIS A 245 3.37 6.86 -14.93
CA HIS A 245 3.52 7.51 -16.23
C HIS A 245 4.87 8.17 -16.40
N ILE A 246 5.55 8.58 -15.33
CA ILE A 246 6.78 9.40 -15.42
C ILE A 246 7.92 8.69 -16.15
N LEU A 247 8.06 7.38 -15.98
CA LEU A 247 9.05 6.58 -16.69
C LEU A 247 8.72 6.43 -18.19
N ARG A 248 7.43 6.48 -18.56
CA ARG A 248 6.98 6.52 -19.96
C ARG A 248 7.20 7.90 -20.58
N ARG A 249 6.84 8.96 -19.87
CA ARG A 249 7.03 10.36 -20.27
C ARG A 249 8.51 10.72 -20.39
N ARG A 250 9.37 10.08 -19.60
CA ARG A 250 10.83 10.24 -19.64
C ARG A 250 11.57 8.95 -19.97
N PRO A 251 11.74 8.64 -21.27
CA PRO A 251 12.50 7.47 -21.70
C PRO A 251 13.96 7.44 -21.19
N GLY A 252 14.55 8.59 -20.85
CA GLY A 252 15.85 8.67 -20.20
C GLY A 252 15.86 7.94 -18.85
N LEU A 253 14.88 8.22 -18.00
CA LEU A 253 14.74 7.55 -16.70
C LEU A 253 14.43 6.06 -16.87
N ALA A 254 13.58 5.69 -17.84
CA ALA A 254 13.33 4.27 -18.12
C ALA A 254 14.61 3.51 -18.52
N ARG A 255 15.56 4.17 -19.21
CA ARG A 255 16.87 3.60 -19.57
C ARG A 255 17.85 3.54 -18.40
N ASP A 256 17.71 4.41 -17.41
CA ASP A 256 18.56 4.43 -16.22
C ASP A 256 18.20 3.31 -15.22
N ALA A 257 16.97 2.80 -15.26
CA ALA A 257 16.48 1.79 -14.34
C ALA A 257 15.73 0.64 -15.05
N PRO A 258 16.28 0.00 -16.10
CA PRO A 258 15.57 -1.01 -16.89
C PRO A 258 15.15 -2.21 -16.04
N ALA A 259 14.07 -2.91 -16.43
CA ALA A 259 13.66 -4.11 -15.72
C ALA A 259 14.83 -5.13 -15.61
N PRO A 260 15.11 -5.69 -14.42
CA PRO A 260 16.18 -6.67 -14.26
C PRO A 260 16.00 -7.89 -15.18
N ALA A 261 17.10 -8.54 -15.57
CA ALA A 261 17.09 -9.61 -16.56
C ALA A 261 16.18 -10.80 -16.17
N HIS A 262 16.04 -11.05 -14.86
CA HIS A 262 15.17 -12.05 -14.27
C HIS A 262 13.69 -11.88 -14.65
N PHE A 263 13.26 -10.63 -14.82
CA PHE A 263 11.85 -10.27 -15.05
C PHE A 263 11.60 -9.80 -16.49
N ALA A 264 12.56 -9.11 -17.10
CA ALA A 264 12.41 -8.45 -18.40
C ALA A 264 12.04 -9.43 -19.55
N ARG A 265 12.50 -10.68 -19.47
CA ARG A 265 12.24 -11.69 -20.50
C ARG A 265 10.83 -12.27 -20.44
N GLN A 266 10.16 -12.14 -19.30
CA GLN A 266 8.94 -12.89 -19.03
C GLN A 266 7.66 -12.09 -19.18
N ASP A 267 7.70 -10.77 -19.11
CA ASP A 267 6.51 -9.91 -19.05
C ASP A 267 5.53 -10.10 -20.24
N LEU A 268 4.57 -11.00 -20.06
CA LEU A 268 3.61 -11.41 -21.08
C LEU A 268 2.57 -10.32 -21.38
N PHE A 269 2.26 -9.43 -20.43
CA PHE A 269 1.36 -8.30 -20.72
C PHE A 269 1.89 -7.35 -21.80
N ARG A 270 3.18 -7.45 -22.16
CA ARG A 270 3.77 -6.72 -23.29
C ARG A 270 3.02 -6.94 -24.61
N VAL A 271 2.38 -8.09 -24.83
CA VAL A 271 1.65 -8.37 -26.09
C VAL A 271 0.47 -7.42 -26.33
N LEU A 272 0.01 -6.73 -25.28
CA LEU A 272 -1.06 -5.72 -25.34
C LEU A 272 -0.56 -4.33 -25.80
N GLY A 273 0.76 -4.13 -25.92
CA GLY A 273 1.34 -2.84 -26.29
C GLY A 273 0.97 -1.73 -25.29
N ASP A 274 0.66 -0.55 -25.80
CA ASP A 274 0.29 0.63 -24.99
C ASP A 274 -1.08 0.51 -24.32
N ARG A 275 -1.88 -0.48 -24.70
CA ARG A 275 -3.22 -0.71 -24.13
C ARG A 275 -3.20 -1.72 -22.97
N ARG A 276 -2.02 -1.99 -22.42
CA ARG A 276 -1.86 -2.83 -21.22
C ARG A 276 -2.22 -2.04 -19.96
N PRO A 277 -2.55 -2.73 -18.86
CA PRO A 277 -2.67 -2.07 -17.57
C PRO A 277 -1.38 -1.38 -17.15
N ASP A 278 -1.48 -0.30 -16.37
CA ASP A 278 -0.36 0.30 -15.67
C ASP A 278 0.38 -0.77 -14.87
N TRP A 279 1.70 -0.76 -15.02
CA TRP A 279 2.53 -1.91 -14.65
C TRP A 279 3.87 -1.50 -14.07
N ARG A 280 4.24 -0.22 -14.09
CA ARG A 280 5.56 0.22 -13.64
C ARG A 280 5.48 1.61 -13.02
N TRP A 281 5.94 1.74 -11.80
CA TRP A 281 5.85 2.97 -11.02
C TRP A 281 7.21 3.45 -10.55
N LEU A 282 7.41 4.75 -10.61
CA LEU A 282 8.39 5.42 -9.77
C LEU A 282 7.74 5.70 -8.42
N ILE A 283 8.41 5.32 -7.34
CA ILE A 283 7.90 5.50 -5.98
C ILE A 283 8.88 6.36 -5.20
N LEU A 284 8.42 7.47 -4.65
CA LEU A 284 9.20 8.31 -3.74
C LEU A 284 8.33 8.70 -2.57
N GLY A 285 8.74 8.36 -1.34
CA GLY A 285 7.97 8.69 -0.14
C GLY A 285 8.86 9.07 1.05
N PRO A 286 8.37 9.95 1.96
CA PRO A 286 9.08 10.28 3.19
C PRO A 286 9.13 9.08 4.17
N SER A 287 9.80 9.27 5.31
CA SER A 287 9.74 8.30 6.41
C SER A 287 8.28 8.06 6.83
N ARG A 288 7.98 6.84 7.28
CA ARG A 288 6.65 6.35 7.70
C ARG A 288 5.61 6.15 6.58
N SER A 289 5.84 6.69 5.39
CA SER A 289 4.98 6.40 4.24
C SER A 289 5.15 4.95 3.77
N GLY A 290 4.21 4.46 2.97
CA GLY A 290 4.24 3.08 2.52
C GLY A 290 2.87 2.58 2.07
N SER A 291 2.76 1.27 1.95
CA SER A 291 1.52 0.58 1.60
C SER A 291 1.12 -0.35 2.74
N THR A 292 -0.16 -0.31 3.09
CA THR A 292 -0.79 -1.27 4.00
C THR A 292 -0.87 -2.66 3.36
N PHE A 293 -1.39 -3.66 4.08
CA PHE A 293 -1.52 -5.00 3.51
C PHE A 293 -2.44 -5.01 2.29
N HIS A 294 -1.89 -5.48 1.18
CA HIS A 294 -2.62 -5.71 -0.06
C HIS A 294 -2.03 -6.91 -0.79
N VAL A 295 -2.71 -7.31 -1.85
CA VAL A 295 -2.26 -8.27 -2.85
C VAL A 295 -2.21 -7.52 -4.18
N ASP A 296 -1.17 -7.77 -4.97
CA ASP A 296 -1.04 -7.16 -6.29
C ASP A 296 -2.25 -7.51 -7.20
N PRO A 297 -2.77 -6.53 -7.95
CA PRO A 297 -3.96 -6.75 -8.76
C PRO A 297 -3.70 -7.73 -9.91
N ASN A 298 -4.79 -8.21 -10.50
CA ASN A 298 -4.79 -9.09 -11.68
C ASN A 298 -4.00 -10.41 -11.48
N ALA A 299 -3.71 -10.80 -10.23
CA ALA A 299 -2.80 -11.91 -9.87
C ALA A 299 -1.40 -11.82 -10.50
N THR A 300 -0.94 -10.59 -10.73
CA THR A 300 0.43 -10.34 -11.22
C THR A 300 1.47 -10.70 -10.15
N CYS A 301 2.69 -10.98 -10.60
CA CYS A 301 3.85 -10.92 -9.73
C CYS A 301 4.42 -9.50 -9.80
N ALA A 302 5.19 -9.10 -8.80
CA ALA A 302 5.90 -7.84 -8.80
C ALA A 302 7.38 -7.99 -8.43
N TRP A 303 8.16 -6.99 -8.83
CA TRP A 303 9.47 -6.74 -8.25
C TRP A 303 9.58 -5.30 -7.81
N ASN A 304 10.28 -5.06 -6.69
CA ASN A 304 10.54 -3.73 -6.15
C ASN A 304 12.04 -3.54 -5.95
N ALA A 305 12.63 -2.54 -6.59
CA ALA A 305 14.05 -2.21 -6.49
C ALA A 305 14.23 -0.87 -5.80
N VAL A 306 14.98 -0.85 -4.69
CA VAL A 306 15.27 0.40 -3.97
C VAL A 306 16.50 1.06 -4.58
N VAL A 307 16.35 2.30 -5.06
CA VAL A 307 17.46 3.08 -5.62
C VAL A 307 18.28 3.71 -4.50
N TRP A 308 17.60 4.37 -3.56
CA TRP A 308 18.16 4.83 -2.30
C TRP A 308 17.05 4.91 -1.26
N GLY A 309 17.42 4.87 0.02
CA GLY A 309 16.45 4.73 1.11
C GLY A 309 16.49 3.33 1.73
N ALA A 310 15.39 2.93 2.36
CA ALA A 310 15.17 1.58 2.85
C ALA A 310 13.69 1.33 3.13
N LYS A 311 13.19 0.14 2.76
CA LYS A 311 11.81 -0.29 2.99
C LYS A 311 11.77 -1.51 3.91
N ARG A 312 10.97 -1.48 4.96
CA ARG A 312 10.66 -2.64 5.78
C ARG A 312 9.44 -3.35 5.20
N TRP A 313 9.57 -4.65 4.93
CA TRP A 313 8.52 -5.48 4.35
C TRP A 313 8.06 -6.55 5.32
N VAL A 314 6.76 -6.84 5.27
CA VAL A 314 6.13 -8.00 5.90
C VAL A 314 5.31 -8.71 4.82
N LEU A 315 5.51 -10.02 4.66
CA LEU A 315 4.83 -10.83 3.66
C LEU A 315 4.18 -12.07 4.28
N TYR A 316 2.91 -12.29 3.95
CA TYR A 316 2.18 -13.52 4.29
C TYR A 316 1.86 -14.30 3.01
N PRO A 317 1.94 -15.64 3.06
CA PRO A 317 1.58 -16.46 1.91
C PRO A 317 0.08 -16.34 1.60
N PRO A 318 -0.36 -16.66 0.36
CA PRO A 318 -1.73 -16.42 -0.10
C PRO A 318 -2.86 -17.02 0.78
N HIS A 319 -2.57 -18.13 1.47
CA HIS A 319 -3.54 -18.84 2.32
C HIS A 319 -3.63 -18.30 3.76
N CYS A 320 -2.84 -17.28 4.10
CA CYS A 320 -2.78 -16.72 5.44
C CYS A 320 -3.10 -15.22 5.40
N THR A 321 -4.30 -14.87 5.87
CA THR A 321 -4.70 -13.47 6.03
C THR A 321 -3.91 -12.85 7.19
N PRO A 322 -3.24 -11.70 6.99
CA PRO A 322 -2.51 -11.02 8.06
C PRO A 322 -3.43 -10.62 9.23
N PRO A 323 -2.93 -10.62 10.48
CA PRO A 323 -3.70 -10.10 11.62
C PRO A 323 -4.14 -8.65 11.38
N GLY A 324 -5.36 -8.32 11.77
CA GLY A 324 -5.96 -6.99 11.54
C GLY A 324 -6.52 -6.77 10.13
N VAL A 325 -6.30 -7.71 9.20
CA VAL A 325 -6.83 -7.62 7.83
C VAL A 325 -8.13 -8.44 7.69
N ARG A 326 -9.12 -7.87 7.02
CA ARG A 326 -10.38 -8.53 6.65
C ARG A 326 -10.68 -8.25 5.19
N ALA A 327 -10.61 -9.29 4.36
CA ALA A 327 -11.02 -9.22 2.97
C ALA A 327 -12.50 -9.61 2.83
N SER A 328 -13.23 -8.95 1.93
CA SER A 328 -14.56 -9.37 1.50
C SER A 328 -14.50 -10.72 0.78
N ALA A 329 -15.63 -11.43 0.73
CA ALA A 329 -15.70 -12.76 0.12
C ALA A 329 -15.38 -12.75 -1.38
N ASP A 330 -15.65 -11.64 -2.07
CA ASP A 330 -15.34 -11.42 -3.48
C ASP A 330 -13.92 -10.88 -3.71
N GLY A 331 -13.16 -10.59 -2.64
CA GLY A 331 -11.81 -10.03 -2.71
C GLY A 331 -11.72 -8.56 -3.14
N GLY A 332 -12.84 -7.90 -3.40
CA GLY A 332 -12.88 -6.52 -3.91
C GLY A 332 -12.66 -5.45 -2.85
N HIS A 333 -12.85 -5.77 -1.56
CA HIS A 333 -12.67 -4.84 -0.47
C HIS A 333 -11.79 -5.44 0.63
N VAL A 334 -10.79 -4.68 1.08
CA VAL A 334 -9.89 -5.08 2.15
C VAL A 334 -9.91 -4.01 3.23
N ALA A 335 -10.43 -4.37 4.41
CA ALA A 335 -10.26 -3.57 5.61
C ALA A 335 -8.94 -3.96 6.28
N CYS A 336 -8.07 -2.98 6.53
CA CYS A 336 -6.79 -3.17 7.19
C CYS A 336 -6.50 -1.98 8.13
N PRO A 337 -5.48 -2.08 9.00
CA PRO A 337 -5.02 -0.93 9.77
C PRO A 337 -4.69 0.26 8.86
N PRO A 338 -4.97 1.51 9.29
CA PRO A 338 -4.87 2.70 8.44
C PRO A 338 -3.45 3.01 7.96
N SER A 339 -2.42 2.50 8.65
CA SER A 339 -1.02 2.67 8.25
C SER A 339 -0.18 1.44 8.62
N PRO A 340 1.00 1.26 8.01
CA PRO A 340 1.94 0.24 8.44
C PRO A 340 2.37 0.39 9.91
N MET A 341 2.54 1.62 10.38
CA MET A 341 2.84 1.92 11.78
C MET A 341 1.72 1.43 12.70
N ASP A 342 0.47 1.63 12.31
CA ASP A 342 -0.69 1.17 13.06
C ASP A 342 -0.73 -0.37 13.18
N TRP A 343 -0.40 -1.07 12.09
CA TRP A 343 -0.30 -2.52 12.12
C TRP A 343 0.82 -2.99 13.06
N TYR A 344 1.99 -2.36 13.02
CA TYR A 344 3.09 -2.71 13.93
C TYR A 344 2.70 -2.51 15.41
N LEU A 345 2.03 -1.41 15.72
CA LEU A 345 1.58 -1.09 17.08
C LEU A 345 0.46 -2.01 17.57
N GLY A 346 -0.48 -2.36 16.68
CA GLY A 346 -1.69 -3.13 17.06
C GLY A 346 -1.53 -4.64 16.98
N PHE A 347 -0.74 -5.14 16.02
CA PHE A 347 -0.85 -6.52 15.55
C PHE A 347 0.49 -7.25 15.44
N TYR A 348 1.64 -6.57 15.57
CA TYR A 348 2.95 -7.23 15.41
C TYR A 348 3.22 -8.33 16.44
N SER A 349 2.77 -8.16 17.69
CA SER A 349 2.87 -9.21 18.71
C SER A 349 2.07 -10.46 18.36
N GLU A 350 1.02 -10.31 17.55
CA GLU A 350 0.13 -11.36 17.08
C GLU A 350 0.51 -11.87 15.68
N ARG A 351 1.67 -11.47 15.14
CA ARG A 351 2.08 -11.78 13.77
C ARG A 351 2.05 -13.26 13.40
N ALA A 352 2.18 -14.17 14.36
CA ALA A 352 2.12 -15.62 14.17
C ALA A 352 0.79 -16.26 14.59
N ALA A 353 -0.23 -15.49 14.96
CA ALA A 353 -1.50 -16.01 15.51
C ALA A 353 -2.26 -16.93 14.52
N GLY A 354 -2.08 -16.72 13.21
CA GLY A 354 -2.64 -17.59 12.17
C GLY A 354 -1.88 -18.89 11.92
N GLY A 355 -0.90 -19.26 12.77
CA GLY A 355 -0.08 -20.47 12.62
C GLY A 355 1.05 -20.34 11.60
N VAL A 356 1.18 -19.20 10.94
CA VAL A 356 2.26 -18.89 9.99
C VAL A 356 3.00 -17.66 10.48
N VAL A 357 4.32 -17.77 10.59
CA VAL A 357 5.20 -16.62 10.86
C VAL A 357 5.43 -15.90 9.53
N PRO A 358 5.20 -14.57 9.43
CA PRO A 358 5.41 -13.86 8.19
C PRO A 358 6.88 -13.82 7.80
N LEU A 359 7.12 -13.75 6.49
CA LEU A 359 8.43 -13.36 5.99
C LEU A 359 8.62 -11.87 6.18
N GLN A 360 9.83 -11.46 6.56
CA GLN A 360 10.13 -10.08 6.89
C GLN A 360 11.52 -9.73 6.37
N CYS A 361 11.69 -8.51 5.86
CA CYS A 361 13.01 -8.03 5.48
C CYS A 361 13.11 -6.50 5.48
N THR A 362 14.31 -5.97 5.62
CA THR A 362 14.60 -4.59 5.22
C THR A 362 15.27 -4.61 3.86
N LEU A 363 14.57 -4.08 2.85
CA LEU A 363 15.07 -3.93 1.50
C LEU A 363 15.88 -2.63 1.40
N ARG A 364 17.15 -2.76 1.06
CA ARG A 364 18.15 -1.68 1.04
C ARG A 364 18.44 -1.22 -0.38
N ALA A 365 19.09 -0.06 -0.50
CA ALA A 365 19.56 0.48 -1.78
C ALA A 365 20.37 -0.57 -2.57
N GLY A 366 20.02 -0.76 -3.84
CA GLY A 366 20.61 -1.77 -4.73
C GLY A 366 19.99 -3.17 -4.63
N GLU A 367 19.14 -3.45 -3.64
CA GLU A 367 18.44 -4.73 -3.53
C GLU A 367 17.10 -4.72 -4.29
N VAL A 368 16.72 -5.88 -4.83
CA VAL A 368 15.42 -6.12 -5.48
C VAL A 368 14.65 -7.21 -4.75
N LEU A 369 13.44 -6.90 -4.29
CA LEU A 369 12.51 -7.90 -3.76
C LEU A 369 11.62 -8.43 -4.88
N PHE A 370 11.56 -9.75 -5.04
CA PHE A 370 10.52 -10.42 -5.81
C PHE A 370 9.31 -10.72 -4.91
N VAL A 371 8.13 -10.24 -5.31
CA VAL A 371 6.84 -10.49 -4.68
C VAL A 371 6.04 -11.41 -5.61
N PRO A 372 5.86 -12.70 -5.26
CA PRO A 372 5.11 -13.63 -6.08
C PRO A 372 3.60 -13.34 -6.03
N ARG A 373 2.85 -13.87 -7.01
CA ARG A 373 1.40 -13.67 -7.07
C ARG A 373 0.70 -14.03 -5.75
N GLU A 374 -0.33 -13.24 -5.44
CA GLU A 374 -1.25 -13.47 -4.33
C GLU A 374 -0.61 -13.42 -2.92
N TRP A 375 0.66 -13.02 -2.80
CA TRP A 375 1.26 -12.77 -1.49
C TRP A 375 0.74 -11.47 -0.89
N TRP A 376 0.17 -11.57 0.31
CA TRP A 376 -0.14 -10.39 1.12
C TRP A 376 1.17 -9.71 1.49
N HIS A 377 1.25 -8.41 1.25
CA HIS A 377 2.44 -7.65 1.59
C HIS A 377 2.14 -6.24 2.06
N MET A 378 2.97 -5.77 2.97
CA MET A 378 2.96 -4.42 3.53
C MET A 378 4.38 -3.88 3.49
N ALA A 379 4.54 -2.60 3.13
CA ALA A 379 5.84 -1.94 3.06
C ALA A 379 5.84 -0.62 3.83
N LEU A 380 6.88 -0.38 4.62
CA LEU A 380 7.10 0.83 5.42
C LEU A 380 8.43 1.47 5.03
N ASN A 381 8.42 2.73 4.59
CA ASN A 381 9.63 3.51 4.37
C ASN A 381 10.25 3.89 5.73
N LEU A 382 11.47 3.41 6.00
CA LEU A 382 12.20 3.70 7.24
C LEU A 382 12.87 5.08 7.22
N LYS A 383 12.99 5.65 6.03
CA LYS A 383 13.50 6.98 5.71
C LYS A 383 12.95 7.34 4.33
N GLU A 384 13.19 8.58 3.89
CA GLU A 384 12.85 8.93 2.52
C GLU A 384 13.48 7.93 1.54
N THR A 385 12.66 7.39 0.65
CA THR A 385 13.03 6.24 -0.16
C THR A 385 12.52 6.39 -1.58
N LEU A 386 13.43 6.29 -2.54
CA LEU A 386 13.15 6.18 -3.97
C LEU A 386 13.27 4.73 -4.40
N ALA A 387 12.24 4.22 -5.07
CA ALA A 387 12.20 2.87 -5.62
C ALA A 387 11.54 2.84 -7.00
N VAL A 388 11.84 1.79 -7.76
CA VAL A 388 11.10 1.44 -8.97
C VAL A 388 10.44 0.10 -8.71
N THR A 389 9.14 0.01 -8.97
CA THR A 389 8.40 -1.25 -8.88
C THR A 389 7.74 -1.57 -10.20
N GLN A 390 7.56 -2.84 -10.48
CA GLN A 390 6.88 -3.28 -11.68
C GLN A 390 6.10 -4.57 -11.46
N ASN A 391 4.87 -4.59 -11.97
CA ASN A 391 4.04 -5.78 -12.05
C ASN A 391 4.23 -6.44 -13.42
N TYR A 392 4.27 -7.76 -13.44
CA TYR A 392 4.48 -8.53 -14.65
C TYR A 392 3.76 -9.87 -14.61
N VAL A 393 3.55 -10.43 -15.80
CA VAL A 393 3.00 -11.77 -15.99
C VAL A 393 4.09 -12.65 -16.57
N CYS A 394 4.29 -13.82 -16.00
CA CYS A 394 5.19 -14.88 -16.44
C CYS A 394 4.38 -16.14 -16.77
N ALA A 395 5.02 -17.17 -17.36
CA ALA A 395 4.34 -18.44 -17.60
C ALA A 395 3.79 -19.06 -16.31
N ALA A 396 4.50 -18.91 -15.18
CA ALA A 396 4.14 -19.52 -13.90
C ALA A 396 2.89 -18.92 -13.22
N ASN A 397 2.52 -17.67 -13.52
CA ASN A 397 1.29 -17.05 -13.00
C ASN A 397 0.22 -16.81 -14.07
N LEU A 398 0.51 -17.04 -15.36
CA LEU A 398 -0.39 -16.71 -16.46
C LEU A 398 -1.79 -17.32 -16.31
N GLY A 399 -1.90 -18.61 -15.98
CA GLY A 399 -3.22 -19.24 -15.85
C GLY A 399 -4.07 -18.59 -14.77
N ARG A 400 -3.47 -18.28 -13.61
CA ARG A 400 -4.15 -17.55 -12.54
C ARG A 400 -4.54 -16.12 -12.95
N VAL A 401 -3.70 -15.43 -13.72
CA VAL A 401 -4.02 -14.12 -14.28
C VAL A 401 -5.24 -14.22 -15.21
N LEU A 402 -5.28 -15.21 -16.09
CA LEU A 402 -6.42 -15.42 -16.99
C LEU A 402 -7.70 -15.70 -16.20
N ASP A 403 -7.65 -16.51 -15.14
CA ASP A 403 -8.80 -16.76 -14.25
C ASP A 403 -9.32 -15.47 -13.62
N VAL A 404 -8.43 -14.63 -13.08
CA VAL A 404 -8.82 -13.35 -12.47
C VAL A 404 -9.41 -12.42 -13.50
N LEU A 405 -8.81 -12.32 -14.69
CA LEU A 405 -9.33 -11.45 -15.76
C LEU A 405 -10.67 -11.94 -16.34
N ALA A 406 -10.99 -13.22 -16.24
CA ALA A 406 -12.25 -13.80 -16.70
C ALA A 406 -13.42 -13.58 -15.72
N THR A 407 -13.17 -12.98 -14.54
CA THR A 407 -14.21 -12.67 -13.56
C THR A 407 -15.26 -11.69 -14.09
N GLU A 408 -16.48 -11.79 -13.58
CA GLU A 408 -17.53 -10.80 -13.82
C GLU A 408 -17.35 -9.54 -12.96
N ASN A 409 -16.61 -9.65 -11.85
CA ASN A 409 -16.32 -8.52 -10.96
C ASN A 409 -15.17 -7.67 -11.50
N VAL A 410 -15.51 -6.70 -12.35
CA VAL A 410 -14.56 -5.79 -13.01
C VAL A 410 -13.76 -4.92 -12.04
N ASP A 411 -14.20 -4.78 -10.79
CA ASP A 411 -13.49 -4.01 -9.76
C ASP A 411 -12.21 -4.71 -9.31
N LEU A 412 -12.10 -6.03 -9.55
CA LEU A 412 -10.86 -6.80 -9.34
C LEU A 412 -9.81 -6.56 -10.42
N ILE A 413 -10.19 -5.92 -11.53
CA ILE A 413 -9.30 -5.60 -12.64
C ILE A 413 -8.79 -4.17 -12.46
N SER A 414 -7.49 -4.02 -12.24
CA SER A 414 -6.85 -2.71 -12.00
C SER A 414 -5.81 -2.36 -13.06
N GLY A 415 -5.39 -1.10 -13.06
CA GLY A 415 -4.40 -0.52 -13.97
C GLY A 415 -4.96 -0.02 -15.30
N LEU A 416 -6.29 0.05 -15.46
CA LEU A 416 -6.94 0.64 -16.62
C LEU A 416 -7.98 1.65 -16.16
N ALA A 417 -8.01 2.84 -16.76
CA ALA A 417 -8.99 3.87 -16.40
C ALA A 417 -10.39 3.47 -16.90
N ASP A 418 -10.51 3.16 -18.19
CA ASP A 418 -11.78 2.85 -18.85
C ASP A 418 -12.37 1.48 -18.44
N LEU A 419 -13.65 1.49 -18.06
CA LEU A 419 -14.38 0.28 -17.63
C LEU A 419 -14.56 -0.74 -18.75
N ASP A 420 -14.75 -0.28 -19.99
CA ASP A 420 -14.90 -1.20 -21.13
C ASP A 420 -13.56 -1.86 -21.49
N GLU A 421 -12.44 -1.15 -21.33
CA GLU A 421 -11.10 -1.70 -21.41
C GLU A 421 -10.88 -2.78 -20.35
N ARG A 422 -11.31 -2.57 -19.10
CA ARG A 422 -11.27 -3.60 -18.04
C ARG A 422 -12.10 -4.83 -18.42
N ARG A 423 -13.37 -4.64 -18.82
CA ARG A 423 -14.29 -5.72 -19.24
C ARG A 423 -13.77 -6.54 -20.40
N THR A 424 -13.03 -5.92 -21.32
CA THR A 424 -12.52 -6.58 -22.52
C THR A 424 -11.10 -7.10 -22.39
N LEU A 425 -10.42 -6.84 -21.27
CA LEU A 425 -9.01 -7.15 -21.05
C LEU A 425 -8.71 -8.64 -21.24
N HIS A 426 -9.48 -9.54 -20.64
CA HIS A 426 -9.30 -10.99 -20.79
C HIS A 426 -9.28 -11.42 -22.26
N ARG A 427 -10.33 -11.05 -23.01
CA ARG A 427 -10.48 -11.43 -24.43
C ARG A 427 -9.33 -10.87 -25.27
N ARG A 428 -8.97 -9.60 -25.06
CA ARG A 428 -7.89 -8.92 -25.79
C ARG A 428 -6.54 -9.58 -25.48
N PHE A 429 -6.28 -9.87 -24.22
CA PHE A 429 -5.02 -10.49 -23.79
C PHE A 429 -4.88 -11.91 -24.31
N LEU A 430 -5.94 -12.72 -24.20
CA LEU A 430 -5.93 -14.10 -24.71
C LEU A 430 -5.72 -14.14 -26.23
N ALA A 431 -6.41 -13.27 -26.99
CA ALA A 431 -6.22 -13.18 -28.44
C ALA A 431 -4.78 -12.78 -28.81
N ALA A 432 -4.23 -11.77 -28.13
CA ALA A 432 -2.85 -11.33 -28.36
C ALA A 432 -1.82 -12.40 -27.98
N LEU A 433 -2.06 -13.18 -26.91
CA LEU A 433 -1.21 -14.32 -26.54
C LEU A 433 -1.25 -15.43 -27.60
N GLN A 434 -2.43 -15.77 -28.11
CA GLN A 434 -2.57 -16.79 -29.16
C GLN A 434 -1.83 -16.40 -30.44
N GLU A 435 -1.85 -15.12 -30.80
CA GLU A 435 -1.18 -14.60 -31.98
C GLU A 435 0.35 -14.45 -31.80
N GLN A 436 0.78 -13.87 -30.68
CA GLN A 436 2.16 -13.42 -30.50
C GLN A 436 3.01 -14.31 -29.58
N ALA A 437 2.39 -15.12 -28.72
CA ALA A 437 3.08 -15.94 -27.72
C ALA A 437 2.39 -17.29 -27.41
N PRO A 438 2.04 -18.12 -28.42
CA PRO A 438 1.33 -19.38 -28.20
C PRO A 438 2.12 -20.38 -27.35
N GLU A 439 3.46 -20.33 -27.43
CA GLU A 439 4.36 -21.14 -26.59
C GLU A 439 4.19 -20.85 -25.09
N ALA A 440 3.93 -19.59 -24.72
CA ALA A 440 3.71 -19.21 -23.31
C ALA A 440 2.40 -19.79 -22.75
N LEU A 441 1.37 -19.93 -23.59
CA LEU A 441 0.13 -20.62 -23.20
C LEU A 441 0.36 -22.12 -22.97
N ARG A 442 1.26 -22.74 -23.73
CA ARG A 442 1.64 -24.14 -23.51
C ARG A 442 2.43 -24.29 -22.21
N GLU A 443 3.44 -23.45 -22.00
CA GLU A 443 4.26 -23.48 -20.78
C GLU A 443 3.42 -23.20 -19.52
N ALA A 444 2.43 -22.30 -19.59
CA ALA A 444 1.53 -22.04 -18.48
C ALA A 444 0.73 -23.29 -18.08
N ARG A 445 0.20 -24.03 -19.06
CA ARG A 445 -0.51 -25.31 -18.80
C ARG A 445 0.42 -26.34 -18.17
N GLU A 446 1.64 -26.47 -18.70
CA GLU A 446 2.66 -27.38 -18.14
C GLU A 446 2.99 -27.01 -16.68
N CYS A 447 3.16 -25.72 -16.38
CA CYS A 447 3.41 -25.23 -15.02
C CYS A 447 2.24 -25.53 -14.06
N GLU A 448 1.01 -25.45 -14.54
CA GLU A 448 -0.19 -25.79 -13.76
C GLU A 448 -0.28 -27.29 -13.50
N ASP A 449 -0.06 -28.12 -14.51
CA ASP A 449 -0.06 -29.58 -14.38
C ASP A 449 0.99 -30.04 -13.36
N GLU A 450 2.21 -29.51 -13.46
CA GLU A 450 3.29 -29.78 -12.50
C GLU A 450 2.91 -29.34 -11.06
N ARG A 451 2.25 -28.19 -10.91
CA ARG A 451 1.80 -27.70 -9.60
C ARG A 451 0.74 -28.63 -9.01
N MET A 452 -0.23 -29.06 -9.82
CA MET A 452 -1.29 -29.96 -9.39
C MET A 452 -0.72 -31.32 -8.97
N GLU A 453 0.28 -31.82 -9.68
CA GLU A 453 0.94 -33.07 -9.32
C GLU A 453 1.68 -32.96 -7.97
N ARG A 454 2.43 -31.87 -7.74
CA ARG A 454 3.06 -31.61 -6.43
C ARG A 454 2.06 -31.55 -5.28
N ILE A 455 0.88 -30.97 -5.50
CA ILE A 455 -0.19 -30.91 -4.50
C ILE A 455 -0.73 -32.32 -4.21
N LYS A 456 -0.97 -33.13 -5.24
CA LYS A 456 -1.41 -34.53 -5.06
C LYS A 456 -0.37 -35.34 -4.29
N GLU A 457 0.90 -35.26 -4.65
CA GLU A 457 2.00 -35.94 -3.95
C GLU A 457 2.07 -35.53 -2.47
N LYS A 458 1.98 -34.22 -2.18
CA LYS A 458 1.96 -33.73 -0.79
C LYS A 458 0.76 -34.24 -0.01
N ASN A 459 -0.43 -34.27 -0.63
CA ASN A 459 -1.64 -34.80 0.00
C ASN A 459 -1.56 -36.31 0.24
N ALA A 460 -1.00 -37.07 -0.71
CA ALA A 460 -0.77 -38.50 -0.58
C ALA A 460 0.26 -38.83 0.51
N LEU A 461 1.34 -38.04 0.62
CA LEU A 461 2.28 -38.16 1.73
C LEU A 461 1.61 -37.83 3.07
N ALA A 462 0.84 -36.74 3.14
CA ALA A 462 0.14 -36.35 4.35
C ALA A 462 -0.88 -37.41 4.82
N SER A 463 -1.56 -38.11 3.90
CA SER A 463 -2.53 -39.16 4.25
C SER A 463 -1.88 -40.43 4.80
N LEU A 464 -0.60 -40.70 4.50
CA LEU A 464 0.16 -41.81 5.07
C LEU A 464 0.53 -41.62 6.55
N PHE A 465 0.52 -40.38 7.05
CA PHE A 465 0.93 -40.04 8.42
C PHE A 465 -0.23 -39.61 9.33
N LYS A 466 -1.48 -39.57 8.83
CA LYS A 466 -2.66 -39.25 9.66
C LYS A 466 -3.18 -40.50 10.37
N SER A 467 -3.46 -40.37 11.67
CA SER A 467 -4.15 -41.42 12.42
C SER A 467 -5.63 -41.53 11.98
N PRO A 468 -6.31 -42.67 12.17
CA PRO A 468 -7.69 -42.86 11.70
C PRO A 468 -8.69 -41.82 12.22
N ALA A 469 -8.38 -41.13 13.33
CA ALA A 469 -9.23 -40.10 13.92
C ALA A 469 -9.13 -38.74 13.20
N GLU A 470 -8.00 -38.42 12.55
CA GLU A 470 -7.75 -37.12 11.89
C GLU A 470 -8.15 -37.13 10.40
N ALA A 471 -8.41 -38.32 9.84
CA ALA A 471 -8.85 -38.49 8.45
C ALA A 471 -10.29 -38.02 8.22
N VAL A 472 -11.14 -38.00 9.26
CA VAL A 472 -12.56 -37.62 9.16
C VAL A 472 -12.76 -36.10 9.12
N GLU A 473 -11.92 -35.32 9.80
CA GLU A 473 -11.98 -33.84 9.75
C GLU A 473 -11.36 -33.26 8.46
N ALA A 474 -10.34 -33.92 7.90
CA ALA A 474 -9.73 -33.51 6.64
C ALA A 474 -10.62 -33.74 5.40
N SER A 475 -11.65 -34.60 5.52
CA SER A 475 -12.63 -34.87 4.46
C SER A 475 -13.57 -33.69 4.18
N ASN A 476 -13.66 -32.69 5.07
CA ASN A 476 -14.56 -31.54 4.94
C ASN A 476 -13.86 -30.23 4.54
N GLN A 477 -12.55 -30.25 4.31
CA GLN A 477 -11.85 -29.16 3.63
C GLN A 477 -11.54 -29.58 2.20
N VAL A 478 -12.55 -29.44 1.34
CA VAL A 478 -12.32 -29.48 -0.10
C VAL A 478 -11.47 -28.26 -0.46
N PRO A 479 -10.25 -28.42 -1.01
CA PRO A 479 -9.58 -27.30 -1.64
C PRO A 479 -10.46 -26.86 -2.81
N PHE A 480 -10.86 -25.60 -2.84
CA PHE A 480 -11.62 -25.04 -3.96
C PHE A 480 -10.79 -25.27 -5.25
N THR A 481 -11.27 -26.18 -6.09
CA THR A 481 -10.62 -26.58 -7.34
C THR A 481 -11.63 -26.29 -8.45
N PHE A 482 -11.37 -25.29 -9.29
CA PHE A 482 -12.17 -25.08 -10.49
C PHE A 482 -11.77 -26.14 -11.52
N ASN A 483 -12.76 -26.87 -12.01
CA ASN A 483 -12.61 -27.94 -12.98
C ASN A 483 -12.88 -27.34 -14.37
N PHE A 484 -11.87 -27.31 -15.24
CA PHE A 484 -12.07 -26.96 -16.65
C PHE A 484 -12.37 -28.23 -17.46
N ALA A 485 -13.61 -28.37 -17.91
CA ALA A 485 -13.94 -29.15 -19.09
C ALA A 485 -14.82 -28.29 -20.01
N PRO A 486 -14.59 -28.29 -21.33
CA PRO A 486 -15.47 -27.61 -22.26
C PRO A 486 -16.64 -28.54 -22.55
N GLU A 487 -17.85 -28.22 -22.09
CA GLU A 487 -19.04 -28.84 -22.67
C GLU A 487 -19.39 -28.13 -23.97
N GLN A 488 -19.21 -28.88 -25.05
CA GLN A 488 -19.79 -28.61 -26.36
C GLN A 488 -21.32 -28.67 -26.24
N GLY A 489 -22.01 -27.68 -26.81
CA GLY A 489 -23.46 -27.62 -26.94
C GLY A 489 -23.92 -26.24 -27.36
#